data_AF-A0A547PKN8-F1
#
_entry.id   AF-A0A547PKN8-F1
#
_cell.length_a   1.000
_cell.length_b   1.000
_cell.length_c   1.000
_cell.angle_alpha   90.00
_cell.angle_beta   90.00
_cell.angle_gamma   90.00
#
_symmetry.space_group_name_H-M   'P 1'
#
loop_
_entity.id
_entity.type
_entity.pdbx_description
1 polymer ?
#
loop_
_entity_poly.entity_id
_entity_poly.type
_entity_poly.pdbx_seq_one_letter_code
_entity_poly.pdbx_strand_id
1 'polypeptide(L)'
;MSSRVRCACATGSSTASNAVERLYEPGATQGSVAKELGITGTQLKTWRLEIEAFGSMEAKRRQKADAAELERLRKENKRLAEESEILQIGEQANATGPSDCPNDE
;
A
#
# COMPACT_ATOMS: atom_id res chain seq x y z
N MET A 1 -10.26 11.34 -51.52
CA MET A 1 -9.20 11.21 -50.49
C MET A 1 -9.85 11.02 -49.14
N SER A 2 -9.76 9.83 -48.53
CA SER A 2 -10.18 9.64 -47.14
C SER A 2 -9.14 8.76 -46.48
N SER A 3 -8.09 9.41 -45.98
CA SER A 3 -6.97 8.77 -45.30
C SER A 3 -7.44 8.44 -43.90
N ARG A 4 -7.74 7.17 -43.64
CA ARG A 4 -8.00 6.68 -42.28
C ARG A 4 -6.71 6.79 -41.50
N VAL A 5 -6.69 7.71 -40.53
CA VAL A 5 -5.68 7.76 -39.49
C VAL A 5 -5.71 6.40 -38.78
N ARG A 6 -4.61 5.65 -38.88
CA ARG A 6 -4.46 4.38 -38.17
C ARG A 6 -4.44 4.67 -36.68
N CYS A 7 -5.51 4.28 -36.00
CA CYS A 7 -5.54 4.16 -34.55
C CYS A 7 -4.67 2.97 -34.17
N ALA A 8 -3.43 3.22 -33.76
CA ALA A 8 -2.53 2.19 -33.24
C ALA A 8 -2.77 2.05 -31.73
N CYS A 9 -3.82 1.33 -31.36
CA CYS A 9 -4.04 0.86 -30.00
C CYS A 9 -3.61 -0.61 -29.90
N ALA A 10 -2.34 -0.88 -29.57
CA ALA A 10 -1.88 -2.20 -29.13
C ALA A 10 -0.44 -2.16 -28.58
N THR A 11 -0.29 -1.85 -27.28
CA THR A 11 0.79 -2.25 -26.31
C THR A 11 0.94 -1.21 -25.17
N GLY A 12 -0.14 -0.99 -24.42
CA GLY A 12 -0.24 0.10 -23.45
C GLY A 12 0.38 -0.12 -22.05
N SER A 13 1.53 -0.77 -21.92
CA SER A 13 2.16 -0.86 -20.58
C SER A 13 3.69 -0.77 -20.57
N SER A 14 4.38 -1.22 -21.63
CA SER A 14 5.86 -1.13 -21.68
C SER A 14 6.38 0.19 -22.24
N THR A 15 5.63 0.87 -23.13
CA THR A 15 6.09 2.10 -23.80
C THR A 15 5.78 3.37 -23.02
N ALA A 16 4.59 3.48 -22.43
CA ALA A 16 4.16 4.69 -21.70
C ALA A 16 4.98 4.89 -20.41
N SER A 17 5.14 3.83 -19.61
CA SER A 17 5.94 3.89 -18.38
C SER A 17 7.41 4.19 -18.67
N ASN A 18 8.02 3.55 -19.67
CA ASN A 18 9.41 3.83 -20.03
C ASN A 18 9.60 5.26 -20.59
N ALA A 19 8.63 5.77 -21.34
CA ALA A 19 8.64 7.16 -21.82
C ALA A 19 8.60 8.16 -20.66
N VAL A 20 7.80 7.87 -19.63
CA VAL A 20 7.69 8.70 -18.42
C VAL A 20 8.94 8.55 -17.53
N GLU A 21 9.55 7.37 -17.43
CA GLU A 21 10.84 7.18 -16.75
C GLU A 21 11.95 8.01 -17.39
N ARG A 22 12.08 7.98 -18.73
CA ARG A 22 13.06 8.80 -19.46
C ARG A 22 12.86 10.30 -19.26
N LEU A 23 11.64 10.74 -18.92
CA LEU A 23 11.36 12.14 -18.61
C LEU A 23 11.94 12.56 -17.25
N TYR A 24 12.18 11.62 -16.33
CA TYR A 24 12.77 11.89 -15.01
C TYR A 24 14.31 11.87 -15.01
N GLU A 25 14.94 11.46 -16.13
CA GLU A 25 16.38 11.56 -16.29
C GLU A 25 16.86 13.03 -16.27
N PRO A 26 18.01 13.32 -15.64
CA PRO A 26 18.51 14.68 -15.53
C PRO A 26 18.80 15.30 -16.90
N GLY A 27 18.20 16.46 -17.17
CA GLY A 27 18.35 17.16 -18.45
C GLY A 27 17.36 16.72 -19.55
N ALA A 28 16.53 15.71 -19.30
CA ALA A 28 15.47 15.33 -20.21
C ALA A 28 14.36 16.41 -20.22
N THR A 29 13.89 16.75 -21.42
CA THR A 29 12.73 17.64 -21.59
C THR A 29 11.61 16.88 -22.27
N GLN A 30 10.36 17.26 -21.98
CA GLN A 30 9.19 16.67 -22.65
C GLN A 30 9.32 16.72 -24.18
N GLY A 31 9.88 17.81 -24.70
CA GLY A 31 10.13 17.97 -26.13
C GLY A 31 11.19 17.03 -26.70
N SER A 32 12.32 16.82 -25.99
CA SER A 32 13.37 15.88 -26.43
C SER A 32 12.86 14.44 -26.43
N VAL A 33 12.27 14.03 -25.30
CA VAL A 33 11.76 12.66 -25.12
C VAL A 33 10.62 12.37 -26.10
N ALA A 34 9.71 13.32 -26.32
CA ALA A 34 8.64 13.15 -27.31
C ALA A 34 9.19 13.02 -28.75
N LYS A 35 10.20 13.82 -29.12
CA LYS A 35 10.85 13.73 -30.44
C LYS A 35 11.59 12.41 -30.63
N GLU A 36 12.36 11.98 -29.65
CA GLU A 36 13.11 10.71 -29.69
C GLU A 36 12.18 9.50 -29.82
N LEU A 37 11.04 9.52 -29.15
CA LEU A 37 10.06 8.45 -29.17
C LEU A 37 9.03 8.56 -30.31
N GLY A 38 9.09 9.63 -31.11
CA GLY A 38 8.14 9.87 -32.20
C GLY A 38 6.69 10.10 -31.75
N ILE A 39 6.49 10.55 -30.51
CA ILE A 39 5.17 10.84 -29.93
C ILE A 39 4.95 12.35 -29.79
N THR A 40 3.71 12.75 -29.51
CA THR A 40 3.43 14.16 -29.21
C THR A 40 3.72 14.48 -27.74
N GLY A 41 4.17 15.70 -27.45
CA GLY A 41 4.38 16.16 -26.08
C GLY A 41 3.10 16.09 -25.23
N THR A 42 1.94 16.33 -25.84
CA THR A 42 0.63 16.18 -25.18
C THR A 42 0.38 14.74 -24.75
N GLN A 43 0.69 13.76 -25.60
CA GLN A 43 0.54 12.33 -25.28
C GLN A 43 1.46 11.92 -24.12
N LEU A 44 2.71 12.37 -24.13
CA LEU A 44 3.65 12.12 -23.03
C LEU A 44 3.16 12.74 -21.70
N LYS A 45 2.59 13.95 -21.76
CA LYS A 45 1.98 14.61 -20.60
C LYS A 45 0.77 13.82 -20.07
N THR A 46 -0.10 13.34 -20.95
CA THR A 46 -1.26 12.52 -20.57
C THR A 46 -0.81 11.24 -19.86
N TRP A 47 0.15 10.51 -20.43
CA TRP A 47 0.68 9.29 -19.81
C TRP A 47 1.30 9.53 -18.45
N ARG A 48 2.05 10.63 -18.28
CA ARG A 48 2.58 11.02 -16.97
C ARG A 48 1.46 11.14 -15.92
N LEU A 49 0.40 11.88 -16.27
CA LEU A 49 -0.73 12.11 -15.35
C LEU A 49 -1.50 10.82 -15.06
N GLU A 50 -1.69 9.96 -16.06
CA GLU A 50 -2.35 8.66 -15.89
C GLU A 50 -1.55 7.74 -14.96
N ILE A 51 -0.22 7.68 -15.11
CA ILE A 51 0.66 6.86 -14.26
C ILE A 51 0.71 7.40 -12.84
N GLU A 52 0.84 8.72 -12.66
CA GLU A 52 0.79 9.35 -11.33
C GLU A 52 -0.56 9.09 -10.65
N ALA A 53 -1.67 9.23 -11.38
CA ALA A 53 -3.01 8.95 -10.88
C ALA A 53 -3.18 7.46 -10.52
N PHE A 54 -2.72 6.56 -11.38
CA PHE A 54 -2.79 5.12 -11.13
C PHE A 54 -1.96 4.70 -9.91
N GLY A 55 -0.72 5.19 -9.80
CA GLY A 55 0.16 4.94 -8.66
C GLY A 55 -0.42 5.48 -7.35
N SER A 56 -1.03 6.67 -7.39
CA SER A 56 -1.74 7.25 -6.24
C SER A 56 -2.94 6.40 -5.82
N MET A 57 -3.72 5.91 -6.78
CA MET A 57 -4.86 5.03 -6.52
C MET A 57 -4.43 3.68 -5.94
N GLU A 58 -3.33 3.10 -6.43
CA GLU A 58 -2.80 1.85 -5.91
C GLU A 58 -2.24 2.01 -4.49
N ALA A 59 -1.50 3.08 -4.23
CA ALA A 59 -1.00 3.40 -2.89
C ALA A 59 -2.14 3.54 -1.87
N LYS A 60 -3.24 4.21 -2.25
CA LYS A 60 -4.42 4.36 -1.39
C LYS A 60 -5.12 3.03 -1.10
N ARG A 61 -5.16 2.10 -2.06
CA ARG A 61 -5.71 0.75 -1.83
C ARG A 61 -4.89 -0.03 -0.82
N ARG A 62 -3.55 0.03 -0.92
CA ARG A 62 -2.64 -0.62 0.04
C ARG A 62 -2.83 -0.06 1.45
N GLN A 63 -2.82 1.26 1.60
CA GLN A 63 -3.08 1.91 2.90
C GLN A 63 -4.41 1.48 3.53
N LYS A 64 -5.47 1.34 2.73
CA LYS A 64 -6.77 0.87 3.24
C LYS A 64 -6.71 -0.59 3.70
N ALA A 65 -5.99 -1.45 2.98
CA ALA A 65 -5.80 -2.84 3.38
C ALA A 65 -4.99 -2.93 4.68
N ASP A 66 -3.90 -2.17 4.79
CA ASP A 66 -3.07 -2.12 5.99
C ASP A 66 -3.84 -1.59 7.20
N ALA A 67 -4.69 -0.56 7.01
CA ALA A 67 -5.54 -0.03 8.06
C ALA A 67 -6.61 -1.04 8.52
N ALA A 68 -7.19 -1.81 7.61
CA ALA A 68 -8.15 -2.86 7.95
C ALA A 68 -7.49 -4.00 8.75
N GLU A 69 -6.27 -4.38 8.38
CA GLU A 69 -5.51 -5.39 9.12
C GLU A 69 -5.12 -4.89 10.52
N LEU A 70 -4.71 -3.62 10.63
CA LEU A 70 -4.43 -3.00 11.93
C LEU A 70 -5.67 -2.95 12.83
N GLU A 71 -6.85 -2.70 12.28
CA GLU A 71 -8.11 -2.75 13.04
C GLU A 71 -8.42 -4.17 13.53
N ARG A 72 -8.23 -5.18 12.68
CA ARG A 72 -8.42 -6.59 13.06
C ARG A 72 -7.49 -6.99 14.20
N LEU A 73 -6.21 -6.65 14.09
CA LEU A 73 -5.20 -6.95 15.12
C LEU A 73 -5.49 -6.25 16.44
N ARG A 74 -6.01 -5.00 16.42
CA ARG A 74 -6.42 -4.30 17.65
C ARG A 74 -7.58 -4.99 18.36
N LYS A 75 -8.58 -5.47 17.62
CA LYS A 75 -9.71 -6.23 18.20
C LYS A 75 -9.23 -7.54 18.81
N GLU A 76 -8.33 -8.24 18.11
CA GLU A 76 -7.76 -9.50 18.57
C GLU A 76 -6.90 -9.33 19.82
N ASN A 77 -6.02 -8.33 19.86
CA ASN A 77 -5.23 -8.02 21.06
C ASN A 77 -6.11 -7.68 22.26
N LYS A 78 -7.23 -6.99 22.06
CA LYS A 78 -8.18 -6.71 23.15
C LYS A 78 -8.76 -8.00 23.72
N ARG A 79 -9.22 -8.91 22.85
CA ARG A 79 -9.73 -10.23 23.24
C ARG A 79 -8.67 -11.04 23.99
N LEU A 80 -7.44 -11.07 23.47
CA LEU A 80 -6.32 -11.79 24.10
C LEU A 80 -5.91 -11.20 25.45
N ALA A 81 -6.01 -9.88 25.62
CA ALA A 81 -5.76 -9.22 26.90
C ALA A 81 -6.80 -9.63 27.95
N GLU A 82 -8.09 -9.69 27.56
CA GLU A 82 -9.17 -10.19 28.41
C GLU A 82 -8.93 -11.66 28.80
N GLU A 83 -8.48 -12.51 27.86
CA GLU A 83 -8.13 -13.92 28.14
C GLU A 83 -6.93 -14.04 29.10
N SER A 84 -5.90 -13.22 28.91
CA SER A 84 -4.70 -13.23 29.77
C SER A 84 -5.03 -12.78 31.19
N GLU A 85 -5.89 -11.78 31.36
CA GLU A 85 -6.32 -11.29 32.67
C GLU A 85 -7.05 -12.38 33.47
N ILE A 86 -7.96 -13.12 32.84
CA ILE A 86 -8.69 -14.22 33.48
C ILE A 86 -7.73 -15.34 33.92
N LEU A 87 -6.76 -15.70 33.08
CA LEU A 87 -5.75 -16.72 33.41
C LEU A 87 -4.84 -16.26 34.56
N GLN A 88 -4.40 -15.00 34.55
CA GLN A 88 -3.57 -14.42 35.60
C GLN A 88 -4.27 -14.44 36.97
N ILE A 89 -5.57 -14.15 37.00
CA ILE A 89 -6.39 -14.21 38.22
C ILE A 89 -6.49 -15.65 38.74
N GLY A 90 -6.70 -16.62 37.85
CA GLY A 90 -6.72 -18.04 38.20
C GLY A 90 -5.37 -18.55 38.74
N GLU A 91 -4.26 -18.12 38.13
CA GLU A 91 -2.92 -18.44 38.58
C GLU A 91 -2.62 -17.86 39.98
N GLN A 92 -2.95 -16.58 40.22
CA GLN A 92 -2.75 -15.94 41.53
C GLN A 92 -3.64 -16.55 42.62
N ALA A 93 -4.86 -16.96 42.29
CA ALA A 93 -5.74 -17.65 43.21
C ALA A 93 -5.20 -19.04 43.59
N ASN A 94 -4.52 -19.74 42.68
CA ASN A 94 -3.85 -21.02 42.96
C ASN A 94 -2.55 -20.85 43.77
N ALA A 95 -1.80 -19.76 43.55
CA ALA A 95 -0.60 -19.43 44.32
C ALA A 95 -0.90 -19.03 45.77
N THR A 96 -2.14 -18.60 46.06
CA THR A 96 -2.63 -18.29 47.41
C THR A 96 -3.42 -19.48 47.98
N GLY A 97 -2.76 -20.64 48.09
CA GLY A 97 -3.24 -21.73 48.96
C GLY A 97 -3.26 -21.27 50.42
N PRO A 98 -4.07 -21.90 51.31
CA PRO A 98 -4.25 -21.44 52.69
C PRO A 98 -2.88 -21.31 53.37
N SER A 99 -2.48 -20.07 53.64
CA SER A 99 -1.31 -19.80 54.47
C SER A 99 -1.58 -20.41 55.83
N ASP A 100 -0.76 -21.40 56.17
CA ASP A 100 -0.66 -22.04 57.48
C ASP A 100 -0.74 -20.95 58.56
N CYS A 101 -1.82 -20.96 59.35
CA CYS A 101 -1.91 -20.10 60.51
C CYS A 101 -0.75 -20.46 61.45
N PRO A 102 0.09 -19.51 61.88
CA PRO A 102 1.15 -19.83 62.82
C PRO A 102 0.52 -20.38 64.10
N ASN A 103 0.94 -21.59 64.50
CA ASN A 103 0.59 -22.16 65.81
C ASN A 103 1.09 -21.21 66.90
N ASP A 104 0.17 -20.65 67.68
CA ASP A 104 0.50 -20.13 69.01
C ASP A 104 0.58 -21.32 69.97
N GLU A 105 1.70 -21.35 70.69
CA GLU A 105 2.20 -22.39 71.61
C GLU A 105 1.31 -22.64 72.84
#